data_AF-F0S1W1-F1
#
_entry.id   AF-F0S1W1-F1
#
_cell.length_a   1.000
_cell.length_b   1.000
_cell.length_c   1.000
_cell.angle_alpha   90.00
_cell.angle_beta   90.00
_cell.angle_gamma   90.00
#
_symmetry.space_group_name_H-M   'P 1'
#
loop_
_entity.id
_entity.type
_entity.pdbx_description
1 polymer ?
#
loop_
_entity_poly.entity_id
_entity_poly.type
_entity_poly.pdbx_seq_one_letter_code
_entity_poly.pdbx_strand_id
1 'polypeptide(L)' 'MGKLRDYIEKTSYMMVGVQFALSIIIGIVIGYYLDKWLDTFPWMTIFWFLIGFAAGLKNLYRELKKVSR' A
#
# COMPACT_ATOMS: atom_id res chain seq x y z
N MET A 1 -10.26 1.99 -31.33
CA MET A 1 -10.44 2.25 -29.88
C MET A 1 -10.12 1.05 -28.96
N GLY A 2 -9.69 -0.13 -29.46
CA GLY A 2 -9.38 -1.28 -28.61
C GLY A 2 -8.04 -1.19 -27.85
N LYS A 3 -6.95 -0.80 -28.54
CA LYS A 3 -5.59 -0.79 -27.95
C LYS A 3 -5.44 0.12 -26.72
N LEU A 4 -6.18 1.23 -26.65
CA LEU A 4 -6.08 2.19 -25.56
C LEU A 4 -6.60 1.62 -24.23
N ARG A 5 -7.60 0.74 -24.27
CA ARG A 5 -8.13 0.07 -23.07
C ARG A 5 -7.10 -0.90 -22.48
N ASP A 6 -6.40 -1.67 -23.33
CA ASP A 6 -5.33 -2.57 -22.89
C ASP A 6 -4.17 -1.83 -22.20
N TYR A 7 -3.80 -0.63 -22.70
CA TYR A 7 -2.78 0.18 -22.04
C TYR A 7 -3.25 0.68 -20.67
N ILE A 8 -4.48 1.15 -20.56
CA ILE A 8 -5.06 1.62 -19.28
C ILE A 8 -5.17 0.44 -18.29
N GLU A 9 -5.53 -0.74 -18.77
CA GLU A 9 -5.65 -1.95 -17.97
C GLU A 9 -4.28 -2.43 -17.44
N LYS A 10 -3.25 -2.49 -18.30
CA LYS A 10 -1.87 -2.77 -17.86
C LYS A 10 -1.36 -1.75 -16.84
N THR A 11 -1.68 -0.47 -17.04
CA THR A 11 -1.26 0.60 -16.12
C THR A 11 -1.97 0.48 -14.77
N SER A 12 -3.23 0.03 -14.77
CA SER A 12 -4.00 -0.23 -13.56
C SER A 12 -3.29 -1.25 -12.66
N TYR A 13 -2.84 -2.39 -13.20
CA TYR A 13 -2.12 -3.41 -12.41
C TYR A 13 -0.82 -2.87 -11.78
N MET A 14 -0.03 -2.10 -12.53
CA MET A 14 1.17 -1.47 -12.01
C MET A 14 0.84 -0.46 -10.89
N MET A 15 -0.24 0.29 -11.04
CA MET A 15 -0.66 1.29 -10.06
C MET A 15 -1.10 0.65 -8.74
N VAL A 16 -1.71 -0.54 -8.75
CA VAL A 16 -2.06 -1.27 -7.53
C VAL A 16 -0.82 -1.65 -6.73
N GLY A 17 0.23 -2.17 -7.39
CA GLY A 17 1.49 -2.49 -6.74
C GLY A 17 2.19 -1.27 -6.15
N VAL A 18 2.17 -0.14 -6.87
CA VAL A 18 2.71 1.13 -6.37
C VAL A 18 1.92 1.66 -5.17
N GLN A 19 0.59 1.62 -5.21
CA GLN A 19 -0.25 2.04 -4.08
C GLN A 19 0.01 1.17 -2.83
N PHE A 20 0.19 -0.13 -3.02
CA PHE A 20 0.55 -1.05 -1.95
C PHE A 20 1.90 -0.67 -1.31
N ALA A 21 2.94 -0.50 -2.13
CA ALA A 21 4.26 -0.09 -1.64
C ALA A 21 4.21 1.26 -0.92
N LEU A 22 3.50 2.25 -1.47
CA LEU A 22 3.32 3.56 -0.86
C LEU A 22 2.64 3.48 0.51
N SER A 23 1.60 2.66 0.67
CA SER A 23 0.92 2.50 1.96
C SER A 23 1.82 1.93 3.05
N ILE A 24 2.71 1.01 2.70
CA ILE A 24 3.71 0.45 3.63
C ILE A 24 4.75 1.51 4.00
N ILE A 25 5.30 2.21 3.00
CA ILE A 25 6.32 3.24 3.20
C ILE A 25 5.78 4.33 4.14
N ILE A 26 4.55 4.80 3.93
CA ILE A 26 3.92 5.80 4.79
C ILE A 26 3.79 5.27 6.23
N GLY A 27 3.34 4.02 6.41
CA GLY A 27 3.24 3.40 7.74
C GLY A 27 4.59 3.32 8.45
N ILE A 28 5.64 2.90 7.74
CA ILE A 28 7.00 2.84 8.29
C ILE A 28 7.52 4.23 8.66
N VAL A 29 7.36 5.23 7.78
CA VAL A 29 7.83 6.60 8.03
C VAL A 29 7.16 7.20 9.26
N ILE A 30 5.84 7.03 9.39
CA ILE A 30 5.08 7.50 10.56
C ILE A 30 5.53 6.76 11.82
N GLY A 31 5.63 5.43 11.75
CA GLY A 31 6.03 4.60 12.88
C GLY A 31 7.45 4.91 13.37
N TYR A 32 8.38 5.14 12.45
CA TYR A 32 9.75 5.53 12.76
C TYR A 32 9.82 6.90 13.45
N TYR A 33 9.04 7.88 12.96
CA TYR A 33 9.01 9.21 13.56
C TYR A 33 8.39 9.17 14.97
N LEU A 34 7.35 8.36 15.18
CA LEU A 34 6.79 8.12 16.50
C LEU A 34 7.77 7.42 17.43
N ASP A 35 8.45 6.36 16.96
CA ASP A 35 9.43 5.64 17.76
C ASP A 35 10.59 6.55 18.20
N LYS A 36 11.02 7.47 17.33
CA LYS A 36 12.05 8.46 17.68
C LYS A 36 11.55 9.50 18.71
N TRP A 37 10.27 9.81 18.71
CA TRP A 37 9.69 10.77 19.65
C TRP A 37 9.40 10.15 21.02
N LEU A 38 9.06 8.86 21.06
CA LEU A 38 8.70 8.13 22.27
C LEU A 38 9.83 7.25 22.83
N ASP A 39 10.98 7.18 22.16
CA ASP A 39 12.10 6.26 22.46
C ASP A 39 11.69 4.78 22.52
N THR A 40 10.61 4.40 21.83
CA THR A 40 10.04 3.03 21.83
C THR A 40 10.56 2.15 20.69
N PHE A 41 11.61 2.57 19.98
CA PHE A 41 12.10 1.86 18.80
C PHE A 41 12.39 0.37 19.10
N PRO A 42 11.81 -0.60 18.35
CA PRO A 42 11.06 -0.47 17.10
C PRO A 42 9.53 -0.77 17.21
N TRP A 43 8.94 -0.66 18.41
CA TRP A 43 7.58 -1.14 18.67
C TRP A 43 6.50 -0.38 17.89
N MET A 44 6.54 0.95 17.83
CA MET A 44 5.56 1.72 17.05
C MET A 44 5.77 1.50 15.56
N THR A 45 7.00 1.35 15.08
CA THR A 45 7.30 1.05 13.68
C THR A 45 6.64 -0.26 13.24
N ILE A 46 6.71 -1.32 14.05
CA ILE A 46 6.06 -2.61 13.74
C ILE A 46 4.54 -2.47 13.72
N PHE A 47 3.97 -1.77 14.70
CA PHE A 47 2.52 -1.55 14.76
C PHE A 47 2.00 -0.77 13.54
N TRP A 48 2.65 0.34 13.20
CA TRP A 48 2.28 1.15 12.04
C TRP A 48 2.58 0.48 10.70
N PHE A 49 3.62 -0.34 10.63
CA PHE A 49 3.89 -1.20 9.49
C PHE A 49 2.74 -2.18 9.25
N LEU A 50 2.25 -2.86 10.30
CA LEU A 50 1.12 -3.79 10.19
C LEU A 50 -0.15 -3.09 9.71
N ILE A 51 -0.41 -1.88 10.20
CA ILE A 51 -1.53 -1.05 9.73
C ILE A 51 -1.37 -0.69 8.25
N GLY A 52 -0.19 -0.19 7.86
CA GLY A 52 0.12 0.16 6.46
C GLY A 52 0.00 -1.04 5.52
N PHE A 53 0.49 -2.20 5.96
CA PHE A 53 0.39 -3.46 5.24
C PHE A 53 -1.06 -3.94 5.08
N ALA A 54 -1.85 -3.90 6.16
CA ALA A 54 -3.28 -4.26 6.10
C ALA A 54 -4.08 -3.31 5.20
N ALA A 55 -3.80 -2.00 5.24
CA ALA A 55 -4.41 -1.01 4.36
C ALA A 55 -4.06 -1.26 2.88
N GLY A 56 -2.79 -1.56 2.60
CA GLY A 56 -2.33 -1.94 1.28
C GLY A 56 -3.02 -3.20 0.76
N LEU A 57 -3.07 -4.26 1.58
CA LEU A 57 -3.74 -5.52 1.22
C LEU A 57 -5.23 -5.32 0.94
N LYS A 58 -5.91 -4.48 1.73
CA LYS A 58 -7.33 -4.15 1.51
C LYS A 58 -7.55 -3.48 0.16
N ASN A 59 -6.67 -2.55 -0.24
CA ASN A 59 -6.73 -1.91 -1.55
C ASN A 59 -6.46 -2.90 -2.69
N LEU A 60 -5.41 -3.72 -2.56
CA LEU A 60 -5.08 -4.78 -3.51
C LEU A 60 -6.26 -5.73 -3.71
N TYR A 61 -6.85 -6.23 -2.62
CA TYR A 61 -7.99 -7.13 -2.67
C TYR A 61 -9.22 -6.50 -3.36
N ARG A 62 -9.47 -5.20 -3.11
CA ARG A 62 -10.55 -4.48 -3.78
C ARG A 62 -10.34 -4.38 -5.28
N GLU A 63 -9.12 -4.09 -5.72
CA GLU A 63 -8.81 -3.98 -7.15
C GLU A 63 -8.82 -5.35 -7.83
N LEU A 64 -8.28 -6.40 -7.20
CA LEU A 64 -8.38 -7.77 -7.71
C LEU A 64 -9.84 -8.24 -7.86
N LYS A 65 -10.72 -7.90 -6.90
CA LYS A 65 -12.14 -8.22 -6.97
C LYS A 65 -12.89 -7.47 -8.08
N LYS A 66 -12.42 -6.28 -8.47
CA LYS A 66 -12.97 -5.55 -9.63
C LYS A 66 -12.53 -6.17 -10.95
N VAL A 67 -11.31 -6.69 -11.01
CA VAL A 67 -10.79 -7.37 -12.21
C VAL A 67 -11.46 -8.73 -12.40
N SER A 68 -11.77 -9.43 -11.31
CA SER A 68 -12.40 -10.76 -11.37
C SER A 68 -13.91 -10.75 -11.66
N ARG A 69 -14.53 -9.58 -11.86
CA ARG A 69 -15.98 -9.43 -12.00
C ARG A 69 -16.32 -8.70 -13.29
#